data_AF-A0A2R6I228-F1
#
_entry.id   AF-A0A2R6I228-F1
#
_cell.length_a   1.000
_cell.length_b   1.000
_cell.length_c   1.000
_cell.angle_alpha   90.00
_cell.angle_beta   90.00
_cell.angle_gamma   90.00
#
_symmetry.space_group_name_H-M   'P 1'
#
loop_
_entity.id
_entity.type
_entity.pdbx_description
1 polymer ?
#
loop_
_entity_poly.entity_id
_entity_poly.type
_entity_poly.pdbx_seq_one_letter_code
_entity_poly.pdbx_strand_id
1 'polypeptide(L)'
;MTDDGEGFVENVPLTRVFGLHPRTRIVAAMLTDPGDGLEAFTENELRRIAGLDEAECSEALDALLEAGIVERTDGDALDGPGYRLPPDRPPTDAVFELNERLAEHFQGDP
;
A
#
# COMPACT_ATOMS: atom_id res chain seq x y z
N MET A 1 -18.34 -10.17 -19.04
CA MET A 1 -17.16 -9.31 -18.93
C MET A 1 -17.24 -8.75 -17.52
N THR A 2 -16.68 -9.48 -16.56
CA THR A 2 -16.71 -9.08 -15.15
C THR A 2 -15.76 -7.90 -14.99
N ASP A 3 -16.29 -6.85 -14.39
CA ASP A 3 -15.58 -5.67 -13.97
C ASP A 3 -14.74 -6.08 -12.74
N ASP A 4 -13.63 -6.79 -12.97
CA ASP A 4 -12.72 -7.25 -11.89
C ASP A 4 -11.79 -6.10 -11.47
N GLY A 5 -12.37 -4.92 -11.24
CA GLY A 5 -11.70 -3.68 -10.82
C GLY A 5 -12.05 -3.23 -9.39
N GLU A 6 -13.00 -3.90 -8.72
CA GLU A 6 -13.39 -3.59 -7.34
C GLU A 6 -12.37 -4.19 -6.34
N GLY A 7 -11.51 -3.34 -5.77
CA GLY A 7 -10.99 -3.52 -4.41
C GLY A 7 -9.97 -4.64 -4.18
N PHE A 8 -8.83 -4.65 -4.89
CA PHE A 8 -7.76 -5.63 -4.66
C PHE A 8 -7.24 -5.64 -3.19
N VAL A 9 -7.42 -4.54 -2.47
CA VAL A 9 -6.90 -4.32 -1.12
C VAL A 9 -7.85 -4.75 0.00
N GLU A 10 -9.11 -5.08 -0.30
CA GLU A 10 -10.10 -5.46 0.73
C GLU A 10 -9.77 -6.79 1.44
N ASN A 11 -8.84 -7.59 0.88
CA ASN A 11 -8.46 -8.91 1.38
C ASN A 11 -6.98 -9.03 1.79
N VAL A 12 -6.36 -7.93 2.22
CA VAL A 12 -4.97 -7.93 2.73
C VAL A 12 -5.01 -8.02 4.27
N PRO A 13 -4.07 -8.71 4.95
CA PRO A 13 -4.09 -8.88 6.40
C PRO A 13 -4.23 -7.57 7.19
N LEU A 14 -3.59 -6.49 6.73
CA LEU A 14 -3.70 -5.17 7.34
C LEU A 14 -5.13 -4.59 7.27
N THR A 15 -5.86 -4.75 6.17
CA THR A 15 -7.22 -4.20 6.04
C THR A 15 -8.24 -4.96 6.87
N ARG A 16 -7.99 -6.24 7.17
CA ARG A 16 -8.80 -7.01 8.14
C ARG A 16 -8.73 -6.46 9.56
N VAL A 17 -7.56 -5.93 9.97
CA VAL A 17 -7.33 -5.45 11.35
C VAL A 17 -7.64 -3.96 11.49
N PHE A 18 -7.15 -3.15 10.55
CA PHE A 18 -7.19 -1.69 10.64
C PHE A 18 -8.31 -1.06 9.80
N GLY A 19 -9.11 -1.90 9.12
CA GLY A 19 -10.21 -1.47 8.26
C GLY A 19 -9.74 -0.77 6.98
N LEU A 20 -10.69 -0.12 6.31
CA LEU A 20 -10.52 0.48 4.98
C LEU A 20 -10.17 1.97 5.03
N HIS A 21 -9.46 2.41 6.07
CA HIS A 21 -8.96 3.79 6.10
C HIS A 21 -8.02 4.06 4.91
N PRO A 22 -8.07 5.22 4.23
CA PRO A 22 -7.26 5.49 3.03
C PRO A 22 -5.77 5.18 3.20
N ARG A 23 -5.17 5.59 4.32
CA ARG A 23 -3.76 5.27 4.65
C ARG A 23 -3.49 3.76 4.72
N THR A 24 -4.39 2.98 5.33
CA THR A 24 -4.27 1.52 5.40
C THR A 24 -4.35 0.92 4.01
N ARG A 25 -5.26 1.42 3.16
CA ARG A 25 -5.43 0.90 1.80
C ARG A 25 -4.23 1.20 0.91
N ILE A 26 -3.59 2.37 1.04
CA ILE A 26 -2.35 2.69 0.33
C ILE A 26 -1.20 1.76 0.75
N VAL A 27 -0.98 1.61 2.06
CA VAL A 27 0.09 0.72 2.56
C VAL A 27 -0.17 -0.72 2.15
N ALA A 28 -1.41 -1.20 2.27
CA ALA A 28 -1.77 -2.54 1.84
C ALA A 28 -1.63 -2.72 0.32
N ALA A 29 -1.92 -1.70 -0.51
CA ALA A 29 -1.67 -1.73 -1.94
C ALA A 29 -0.18 -1.94 -2.25
N MET A 30 0.71 -1.17 -1.61
CA MET A 30 2.16 -1.29 -1.81
C MET A 30 2.70 -2.67 -1.38
N LEU A 31 2.07 -3.31 -0.39
CA LEU A 31 2.45 -4.64 0.09
C LEU A 31 1.89 -5.80 -0.76
N THR A 32 0.96 -5.54 -1.68
CA THR A 32 0.40 -6.59 -2.57
C THR A 32 1.27 -6.87 -3.79
N ASP A 33 2.31 -6.07 -4.01
CA ASP A 33 3.17 -6.21 -5.17
C ASP A 33 4.13 -7.40 -5.03
N PRO A 34 4.21 -8.27 -6.06
CA PRO A 34 5.11 -9.44 -6.06
C PRO A 34 6.60 -9.10 -6.03
N GLY A 35 7.00 -7.82 -6.11
CA GLY A 35 8.38 -7.34 -6.00
C GLY A 35 8.83 -6.98 -4.57
N ASP A 36 8.20 -7.56 -3.54
CA ASP A 36 8.46 -7.30 -2.12
C ASP A 36 8.16 -5.85 -1.66
N GLY A 37 7.29 -5.12 -2.38
CA GLY A 37 6.93 -3.74 -2.05
C GLY A 37 8.06 -2.72 -2.23
N LEU A 38 9.10 -3.08 -2.98
CA LEU A 38 10.28 -2.25 -3.27
C LEU A 38 10.13 -1.44 -4.58
N GLU A 39 9.19 -1.84 -5.45
CA GLU A 39 8.89 -1.10 -6.67
C GLU A 39 8.16 0.21 -6.37
N ALA A 40 8.41 1.22 -7.21
CA ALA A 40 7.78 2.52 -7.06
C ALA A 40 6.44 2.56 -7.82
N PHE A 41 5.39 2.98 -7.13
CA PHE A 41 4.05 3.16 -7.70
C PHE A 41 3.81 4.62 -8.05
N THR A 42 3.15 4.87 -9.18
CA THR A 42 2.50 6.16 -9.43
C THR A 42 1.28 6.33 -8.52
N GLU A 43 0.88 7.59 -8.29
CA GLU A 43 -0.38 7.89 -7.60
C GLU A 43 -1.60 7.26 -8.32
N ASN A 44 -1.58 7.20 -9.65
CA ASN A 44 -2.65 6.58 -10.42
C ASN A 44 -2.75 5.07 -10.20
N GLU A 45 -1.63 4.36 -10.11
CA GLU A 45 -1.60 2.94 -9.75
C GLU A 45 -2.12 2.73 -8.33
N LEU A 46 -1.68 3.55 -7.38
CA LEU A 46 -2.15 3.48 -6.00
C LEU A 46 -3.66 3.75 -5.89
N ARG A 47 -4.18 4.77 -6.57
CA ARG A 47 -5.64 5.04 -6.64
C ARG A 47 -6.40 3.83 -7.14
N ARG A 48 -5.92 3.22 -8.23
CA ARG A 48 -6.55 2.05 -8.85
C ARG A 48 -6.53 0.84 -7.93
N ILE A 49 -5.37 0.50 -7.35
CA ILE A 49 -5.19 -0.69 -6.52
C ILE A 49 -5.91 -0.50 -5.17
N ALA A 50 -5.69 0.65 -4.53
CA ALA A 50 -6.29 1.00 -3.27
C ALA A 50 -7.79 1.28 -3.39
N GLY A 51 -8.33 1.57 -4.59
CA GLY A 51 -9.74 1.90 -4.80
C GLY A 51 -10.14 3.22 -4.13
N LEU A 52 -9.31 4.25 -4.30
CA LEU A 52 -9.47 5.58 -3.73
C LEU A 52 -9.66 6.63 -4.83
N ASP A 53 -10.38 7.69 -4.51
CA ASP A 53 -10.39 8.87 -5.38
C ASP A 53 -9.08 9.67 -5.29
N GLU A 54 -8.96 10.70 -6.12
CA GLU A 54 -7.74 11.53 -6.20
C GLU A 54 -7.44 12.26 -4.89
N ALA A 55 -8.46 12.85 -4.28
CA ALA A 55 -8.30 13.66 -3.08
C ALA A 55 -7.93 12.76 -1.89
N GLU A 56 -8.62 11.62 -1.75
CA GLU A 56 -8.34 10.63 -0.71
C GLU A 56 -6.93 10.05 -0.83
N CYS A 57 -6.50 9.73 -2.06
CA CYS A 57 -5.17 9.19 -2.31
C CYS A 57 -4.08 10.21 -2.00
N SER A 58 -4.24 11.44 -2.50
CA SER A 58 -3.28 12.53 -2.29
C SER A 58 -3.13 12.86 -0.80
N GLU A 59 -4.24 13.02 -0.07
CA GLU A 59 -4.21 13.29 1.38
C GLU A 59 -3.57 12.12 2.16
N ALA A 60 -3.87 10.88 1.78
CA ALA A 60 -3.29 9.71 2.42
C ALA A 60 -1.78 9.60 2.17
N LEU A 61 -1.33 9.88 0.94
CA LEU A 61 0.07 9.88 0.56
C LEU A 61 0.86 10.95 1.30
N ASP A 62 0.35 12.18 1.35
CA ASP A 62 0.99 13.28 2.08
C ASP A 62 1.20 12.92 3.55
N ALA A 63 0.18 12.34 4.19
CA ALA A 63 0.29 11.91 5.58
C ALA A 63 1.29 10.76 5.79
N LEU A 64 1.39 9.83 4.84
CA LEU A 64 2.34 8.70 4.90
C LEU A 64 3.79 9.16 4.62
N LEU A 65 3.96 10.16 3.76
CA LEU A 65 5.24 10.83 3.51
C LEU A 65 5.71 11.59 4.75
N GLU A 66 4.83 12.36 5.38
CA GLU A 66 5.14 13.08 6.64
C GLU A 66 5.50 12.11 7.77
N ALA A 67 4.82 10.95 7.84
CA ALA A 67 5.11 9.90 8.81
C ALA A 67 6.40 9.09 8.49
N GLY A 68 7.00 9.28 7.31
CA GLY A 68 8.19 8.55 6.87
C GLY A 68 7.95 7.07 6.55
N ILE A 69 6.69 6.65 6.39
CA ILE A 69 6.28 5.29 6.01
C ILE A 69 6.43 5.07 4.50
N VAL A 70 6.21 6.12 3.71
CA VAL A 70 6.39 6.15 2.26
C VAL A 70 7.49 7.15 1.93
N GLU A 71 8.23 6.89 0.86
CA GLU A 71 9.12 7.88 0.25
C GLU A 71 8.76 8.13 -1.21
N ARG A 72 9.03 9.35 -1.67
CA ARG A 72 8.91 9.75 -3.07
C ARG A 72 10.21 9.41 -3.80
N THR A 73 10.10 8.77 -4.96
CA THR A 73 11.21 8.52 -5.88
C THR A 73 11.08 9.40 -7.12
N ASP A 74 12.19 9.99 -7.53
CA ASP A 74 12.24 10.84 -8.72
C ASP A 74 12.50 9.99 -9.96
N GLY A 75 11.53 9.90 -10.88
CA GLY A 75 11.75 9.38 -12.23
C GLY A 75 11.83 7.86 -12.39
N ASP A 76 11.53 7.08 -11.34
CA ASP A 76 11.48 5.61 -11.42
C ASP A 76 10.12 5.08 -11.91
N ALA A 77 9.11 5.95 -12.03
CA ALA A 77 7.80 5.60 -12.55
C ALA A 77 7.58 6.21 -13.95
N LEU A 78 6.90 5.47 -14.83
CA LEU A 78 6.73 5.83 -16.25
C LEU A 78 5.96 7.15 -16.49
N ASP A 79 5.19 7.64 -15.50
CA ASP A 79 4.21 8.71 -15.72
C ASP A 79 4.04 9.67 -14.51
N GLY A 80 5.12 9.92 -13.75
CA GLY A 80 5.07 10.86 -12.63
C GLY A 80 6.07 10.55 -11.51
N PRO A 81 5.94 11.21 -10.34
CA PRO A 81 6.68 10.80 -9.16
C PRO A 81 6.26 9.39 -8.74
N GLY A 82 7.25 8.57 -8.39
CA GLY A 82 7.02 7.26 -7.80
C GLY A 82 6.90 7.36 -6.29
N TYR A 83 6.20 6.40 -5.69
CA TYR A 83 6.03 6.26 -4.26
C TYR A 83 6.30 4.82 -3.88
N ARG A 84 7.12 4.59 -2.86
CA ARG A 84 7.42 3.24 -2.39
C ARG A 84 7.54 3.20 -0.87
N LEU A 85 7.52 1.99 -0.35
CA LEU A 85 7.95 1.72 1.00
C LEU A 85 9.50 1.77 1.03
N PRO A 86 10.11 2.67 1.80
CA PRO A 86 11.55 2.82 1.82
C PRO A 86 12.22 1.59 2.46
N PRO A 87 13.14 0.91 1.76
CA PRO A 87 13.86 -0.22 2.34
C PRO A 87 14.72 0.23 3.54
N ASP A 88 14.97 -0.69 4.45
CA ASP A 88 15.86 -0.51 5.60
C ASP A 88 15.47 0.67 6.52
N ARG A 89 14.18 1.01 6.57
CA ARG A 89 13.65 2.01 7.50
C ARG A 89 12.86 1.31 8.61
N PRO A 90 13.17 1.56 9.90
CA PRO A 90 12.49 0.88 11.01
C PRO A 90 10.96 0.95 10.99
N PRO A 91 10.31 2.08 10.64
CA PRO A 91 8.85 2.13 10.52
C PRO A 91 8.29 1.23 9.42
N THR A 92 9.01 1.11 8.30
CA THR A 92 8.63 0.31 7.15
C THR A 92 8.83 -1.18 7.42
N ASP A 93 9.98 -1.55 7.99
CA ASP A 93 10.27 -2.93 8.40
C ASP A 93 9.19 -3.45 9.37
N ALA A 94 8.77 -2.60 10.32
CA ALA A 94 7.71 -2.96 11.26
C ALA A 94 6.34 -3.18 10.59
N VAL A 95 6.05 -2.45 9.51
CA VAL A 95 4.82 -2.63 8.72
C VAL A 95 4.87 -3.94 7.95
N PHE A 96 6.01 -4.28 7.34
CA PHE A 96 6.23 -5.57 6.68
C PHE A 96 6.08 -6.73 7.66
N GLU A 97 6.82 -6.69 8.78
CA GLU A 97 6.78 -7.75 9.81
C GLU A 97 5.35 -7.93 10.35
N LEU A 98 4.63 -6.83 10.59
CA LEU A 98 3.24 -6.91 11.04
C LEU A 98 2.35 -7.57 9.99
N ASN A 99 2.47 -7.17 8.72
CA ASN A 99 1.67 -7.75 7.64
C ASN A 99 1.92 -9.25 7.47
N GLU A 100 3.18 -9.68 7.52
CA GLU A 100 3.56 -11.11 7.47
C GLU A 100 2.96 -11.89 8.64
N ARG A 101 3.11 -11.39 9.87
CA ARG A 101 2.57 -12.04 11.07
C ARG A 101 1.04 -12.13 11.04
N LEU A 102 0.37 -11.11 10.51
CA LEU A 102 -1.08 -11.14 10.30
C LEU A 102 -1.46 -12.14 9.20
N ALA A 103 -0.69 -12.23 8.12
CA ALA A 103 -0.90 -13.23 7.07
C ALA A 103 -0.82 -14.65 7.64
N GLU A 104 0.22 -14.96 8.43
CA GLU A 104 0.38 -16.25 9.11
C GLU A 104 -0.78 -16.54 10.06
N HIS A 105 -1.22 -15.55 10.85
CA HIS A 105 -2.33 -15.70 11.77
C HIS A 105 -3.64 -16.06 11.04
N PHE A 106 -3.94 -15.34 9.96
CA PHE A 106 -5.17 -15.58 9.18
C PHE A 106 -5.10 -16.80 8.25
N GLN A 107 -3.91 -17.31 7.91
CA GLN A 107 -3.74 -18.58 7.21
C GLN A 107 -3.93 -19.79 8.15
N GLY A 108 -3.74 -19.61 9.45
CA GLY A 108 -3.99 -20.62 10.49
C GLY A 108 -5.43 -20.67 11.00
N ASP A 109 -6.31 -19.79 10.53
CA ASP A 109 -7.71 -19.68 10.98
C ASP A 109 -8.62 -20.45 9.98
N PRO A 110 -9.32 -21.51 10.43
CA PRO A 110 -10.17 -22.35 9.55
C PRO A 110 -11.45 -21.66 9.07
#